data_AF-A0A0R3PQ24-F1
#
_entry.id   AF-A0A0R3PQ24-F1
#
_cell.length_a   1.000
_cell.length_b   1.000
_cell.length_c   1.000
_cell.angle_alpha   90.00
_cell.angle_beta   90.00
_cell.angle_gamma   90.00
#
_symmetry.space_group_name_H-M   'P 1'
#
loop_
_entity.id
_entity.type
_entity.pdbx_description
1 polymer ?
#
loop_
_entity_poly.entity_id
_entity_poly.type
_entity_poly.pdbx_seq_one_letter_code
_entity_poly.pdbx_strand_id
1 'polypeptide(L)' 'MTIPWYYLERPTRVILLRCYYALCACSYPLFVGLNWKSYVPSRAEVNLDSLRHLVLNKAIINFFRF' A
#
# COMPACT_ATOMS: atom_id res chain seq x y z
N MET A 1 31.61 9.24 -16.50
CA MET A 1 30.81 8.03 -16.76
C MET A 1 30.93 7.12 -15.56
N THR A 2 29.82 6.71 -14.95
CA THR A 2 29.81 5.73 -13.84
C THR A 2 30.04 4.32 -14.40
N ILE A 3 30.85 3.52 -13.70
CA ILE A 3 31.10 2.13 -14.08
C ILE A 3 29.76 1.37 -13.98
N PRO A 4 29.28 0.69 -15.03
CA PRO A 4 28.03 -0.05 -14.98
C PRO A 4 28.08 -1.16 -13.92
N TRP A 5 26.99 -1.31 -13.16
CA TRP A 5 26.94 -2.19 -11.98
C TRP A 5 27.29 -3.66 -12.25
N TYR A 6 27.08 -4.13 -13.48
CA TYR A 6 27.38 -5.52 -13.87
C TYR A 6 28.88 -5.79 -14.05
N TYR A 7 29.72 -4.75 -14.16
CA TYR A 7 31.19 -4.87 -14.16
C TYR A 7 31.81 -4.94 -12.75
N LEU A 8 31.01 -4.75 -11.69
CA LEU A 8 31.49 -4.90 -10.32
C LEU A 8 31.80 -6.38 -10.01
N GLU A 9 32.75 -6.61 -9.12
CA GLU A 9 33.05 -7.95 -8.62
C GLU A 9 31.81 -8.60 -7.98
N ARG A 10 31.76 -9.94 -8.03
CA ARG A 10 30.63 -10.72 -7.51
C ARG A 10 30.18 -10.31 -6.09
N PRO A 11 31.05 -10.16 -5.06
CA PRO A 11 30.60 -9.78 -3.72
C PRO A 11 29.93 -8.41 -3.70
N THR A 12 30.53 -7.42 -4.38
CA THR A 12 29.99 -6.06 -4.47
C THR A 12 28.63 -6.03 -5.15
N ARG A 13 28.45 -6.80 -6.24
CA ARG A 13 27.14 -6.93 -6.91
C ARG A 13 26.08 -7.50 -5.98
N VAL A 14 26.39 -8.54 -5.22
CA VAL A 14 25.45 -9.18 -4.30
C VAL A 14 25.03 -8.21 -3.18
N ILE A 15 25.96 -7.44 -2.62
CA ILE A 15 25.66 -6.44 -1.60
C ILE A 15 24.77 -5.34 -2.19
N LEU A 16 25.13 -4.82 -3.36
CA LEU A 16 24.36 -3.77 -4.04
C LEU A 16 22.92 -4.23 -4.32
N LEU A 17 22.75 -5.48 -4.79
CA LEU A 17 21.44 -6.08 -5.04
C LEU A 17 20.62 -6.19 -3.74
N ARG A 18 21.26 -6.63 -2.64
CA ARG A 18 20.61 -6.73 -1.33
C ARG A 18 20.17 -5.36 -0.82
N CYS A 19 21.01 -4.34 -0.93
CA CYS A 19 20.66 -2.98 -0.56
C CYS A 19 19.51 -2.44 -1.41
N TYR A 20 19.51 -2.70 -2.72
CA TYR A 20 18.42 -2.32 -3.60
C TYR A 20 17.10 -2.96 -3.16
N TYR A 21 17.09 -4.28 -2.95
CA TYR A 21 15.88 -4.97 -2.50
C TYR A 21 15.44 -4.56 -1.09
N ALA A 22 16.38 -4.29 -0.17
CA ALA A 22 16.07 -3.79 1.15
C ALA A 22 15.40 -2.41 1.08
N LEU A 23 15.90 -1.49 0.25
CA LEU A 23 15.28 -0.19 0.04
C LEU A 23 13.89 -0.33 -0.56
N CYS A 24 13.71 -1.17 -1.58
CA CYS A 24 12.39 -1.43 -2.16
C CYS A 24 11.42 -1.99 -1.11
N ALA A 25 11.85 -2.99 -0.33
CA ALA A 25 11.03 -3.61 0.71
C ALA A 25 10.66 -2.63 1.84
N CYS A 26 11.57 -1.74 2.23
CA CYS A 26 11.33 -0.77 3.31
C CYS A 26 10.61 0.49 2.84
N SER A 27 10.71 0.86 1.56
CA SER A 27 10.17 2.13 1.03
C SER A 27 8.66 2.26 1.24
N TYR A 28 7.89 1.23 0.94
CA TYR A 28 6.44 1.25 1.05
C TYR A 28 5.96 1.26 2.51
N PRO A 29 6.43 0.38 3.41
CA PRO A 29 6.11 0.47 4.84
C PRO A 29 6.49 1.81 5.46
N LEU A 30 7.65 2.39 5.09
CA LEU A 30 8.05 3.72 5.56
C LEU A 30 7.08 4.79 5.06
N PHE A 31 6.72 4.77 3.78
CA PHE A 31 5.74 5.72 3.22
C PHE A 31 4.38 5.62 3.93
N VAL A 32 3.89 4.40 4.15
CA VAL A 32 2.63 4.16 4.87
C VAL A 32 2.73 4.62 6.33
N GLY A 33 3.83 4.32 7.02
CA GLY A 33 4.06 4.73 8.40
C GLY A 33 4.13 6.24 8.57
N LEU A 34 4.81 6.94 7.66
CA LEU A 34 4.90 8.40 7.66
C LEU A 34 3.54 9.08 7.40
N ASN A 35 2.71 8.47 6.56
CA ASN A 35 1.38 8.98 6.22
C ASN A 35 0.26 8.27 7.01
N TRP A 36 0.60 7.60 8.11
CA TRP A 36 -0.35 6.78 8.88
C TRP A 36 -1.64 7.54 9.22
N LYS A 37 -1.53 8.81 9.62
CA LYS A 37 -2.68 9.65 9.97
C LYS A 37 -3.65 9.90 8.80
N SER A 38 -3.17 9.87 7.57
CA SER A 38 -4.01 10.01 6.37
C SER A 38 -4.67 8.70 5.94
N TYR A 39 -4.12 7.56 6.38
CA TYR A 39 -4.66 6.22 6.11
C TYR A 39 -5.52 5.67 7.24
N VAL A 40 -5.43 6.22 8.45
CA VAL A 40 -6.38 5.91 9.53
C VAL A 40 -7.72 6.48 9.12
N PRO A 41 -8.74 5.65 8.81
CA PRO A 41 -10.05 6.16 8.49
C PRO A 41 -10.56 6.92 9.71
N SER A 42 -11.02 8.16 9.50
CA SER A 42 -11.64 8.90 10.58
C SER A 42 -12.83 8.10 11.10
N ARG A 43 -13.13 8.12 12.41
CA ARG A 43 -14.31 7.42 12.96
C ARG A 43 -15.61 7.81 12.23
N ALA A 44 -15.64 8.99 11.62
CA ALA A 44 -16.74 9.47 10.79
C ALA A 44 -16.84 8.71 9.45
N GLU A 45 -15.71 8.45 8.78
CA GLU A 45 -15.66 7.68 7.52
C GLU A 45 -16.05 6.21 7.71
N VAL A 46 -15.62 5.57 8.81
CA VAL A 46 -16.02 4.19 9.14
C VAL A 46 -17.53 4.07 9.32
N ASN A 47 -18.17 5.08 9.94
CA ASN A 47 -19.63 5.13 10.07
C ASN A 47 -20.34 5.39 8.74
N LEU A 48 -19.76 6.22 7.86
CA LEU A 48 -20.31 6.51 6.54
C LEU A 48 -20.25 5.29 5.61
N ASP A 49 -19.15 4.55 5.61
CA ASP A 49 -19.05 3.32 4.81
C ASP A 49 -19.99 2.23 5.33
N SER A 50 -20.14 2.09 6.65
CA SER A 50 -21.13 1.19 7.24
C SER A 50 -22.57 1.56 6.83
N LEU A 51 -22.92 2.85 6.90
CA LEU A 51 -24.21 3.35 6.43
C LEU A 51 -24.41 3.13 4.92
N ARG A 52 -23.38 3.37 4.12
CA ARG A 52 -23.41 3.17 2.65
C ARG A 52 -23.64 1.70 2.31
N HIS A 53 -22.95 0.77 2.98
CA HIS A 53 -23.18 -0.66 2.82
C HIS A 53 -24.60 -1.07 3.22
N LEU A 54 -25.13 -0.50 4.30
CA LEU A 54 -26.48 -0.81 4.80
C LEU A 54 -27.57 -0.27 3.87
N VAL A 55 -27.38 0.93 3.30
CA VAL A 55 -28.26 1.51 2.27
C VAL A 55 -28.20 0.71 0.97
N LEU A 56 -27.00 0.32 0.52
CA LEU A 56 -26.85 -0.52 -0.68
C LEU A 56 -27.58 -1.86 -0.52
N ASN A 57 -27.39 -2.52 0.62
CA ASN A 57 -28.00 -3.81 0.89
C ASN A 57 -29.53 -3.69 0.97
N LYS A 58 -30.06 -2.63 1.60
CA LYS A 58 -31.50 -2.35 1.65
C LYS A 58 -32.08 -2.03 0.27
N ALA A 59 -31.35 -1.31 -0.58
CA ALA A 59 -31.76 -1.02 -1.96
C ALA A 59 -31.80 -2.29 -2.82
N ILE A 60 -30.80 -3.16 -2.68
CA ILE A 60 -30.74 -4.46 -3.37
C ILE A 60 -31.92 -5.35 -2.95
N ILE A 61 -32.18 -5.48 -1.65
CA ILE A 61 -33.32 -6.28 -1.14
C ILE A 61 -34.65 -5.76 -1.68
N ASN A 62 -34.84 -4.44 -1.73
CA ASN A 62 -36.06 -3.86 -2.27
C ASN A 62 -36.19 -4.04 -3.79
N PHE A 63 -35.08 -4.05 -4.54
CA PHE A 63 -35.07 -4.32 -5.97
C PHE A 63 -35.48 -5.77 -6.30
N PHE A 64 -35.03 -6.74 -5.49
CA PHE A 64 -35.41 -8.15 -5.65
C PHE A 64 -36.79 -8.51 -5.06
N ARG A 65 -37.51 -7.54 -4.49
CA ARG A 65 -38.86 -7.73 -3.92
C ARG A 65 -39.98 -7.35 -4.91
N PHE A 66 -39.62 -7.05 -6.17
CA PHE A 66 -40.52 -6.80 -7.29
C PHE A 66 -40.66 -8.04 -8.17
#